data_AF-A0A4R6H922-F1
#
_entry.id   AF-A0A4R6H922-F1
#
_cell.length_a   1.000
_cell.length_b   1.000
_cell.length_c   1.000
_cell.angle_alpha   90.00
_cell.angle_beta   90.00
_cell.angle_gamma   90.00
#
_symmetry.space_group_name_H-M   'P 1'
#
loop_
_entity.id
_entity.type
_entity.pdbx_description
1 polymer ?
#
loop_
_entity_poly.entity_id
_entity_poly.type
_entity_poly.pdbx_seq_one_letter_code
_entity_poly.pdbx_strand_id
1 'polypeptide(L)' 'MILTGHSGAYSLHQLTETEVNVILAIVHTADRRCFEQQDENGSWYSNDDFVLLLTDEQRTALAKLGEEIGLLYSE' A
#
# COMPACT_ATOMS: atom_id res chain seq x y z
N MET A 1 7.06 -11.71 -3.16
CA MET A 1 7.61 -10.79 -2.15
C MET A 1 7.83 -11.57 -0.87
N ILE A 2 8.87 -11.27 -0.09
CA ILE A 2 9.04 -11.84 1.25
C ILE A 2 8.80 -10.74 2.26
N LEU A 3 7.74 -10.88 3.07
CA LEU A 3 7.53 -10.08 4.26
C LEU A 3 8.22 -10.79 5.44
N THR A 4 9.27 -10.19 5.99
CA THR A 4 9.90 -10.67 7.22
C THR A 4 9.53 -9.76 8.38
N GLY A 5 9.17 -10.33 9.52
CA GLY A 5 8.86 -9.59 10.75
C GLY A 5 9.84 -9.96 11.85
N HIS A 6 10.44 -8.96 12.50
CA HIS A 6 11.21 -9.17 13.72
C HIS A 6 10.98 -8.02 14.69
N SER A 7 10.49 -8.34 15.90
CA SER A 7 10.37 -7.40 17.01
C SER A 7 9.69 -6.06 16.66
N GLY A 8 8.55 -6.13 15.95
CA GLY A 8 7.75 -4.95 15.58
C GLY A 8 8.22 -4.21 14.33
N ALA A 9 9.31 -4.64 13.70
CA ALA A 9 9.74 -4.14 12.39
C ALA A 9 9.42 -5.18 11.31
N TYR A 10 8.92 -4.71 10.19
CA TYR A 10 8.63 -5.52 9.01
C TYR A 10 9.46 -5.05 7.83
N SER A 11 9.99 -5.98 7.06
CA SER A 11 10.74 -5.70 5.85
C SER A 11 10.11 -6.40 4.65
N LEU A 12 9.99 -5.67 3.55
CA LEU A 12 9.61 -6.20 2.25
C LEU A 12 10.87 -6.47 1.44
N HIS A 13 11.09 -7.72 1.08
CA HIS A 13 12.22 -8.16 0.26
C HIS A 13 11.78 -8.78 -1.05
N GLN A 14 12.71 -8.83 -2.00
CA GLN A 14 12.53 -9.47 -3.32
C GLN A 14 11.34 -8.89 -4.09
N LEU A 15 11.23 -7.56 -4.06
CA LEU A 15 10.32 -6.84 -4.94
C LEU A 15 11.02 -6.56 -6.27
N THR A 16 10.27 -6.71 -7.35
CA THR A 16 10.65 -6.15 -8.65
C THR A 16 10.59 -4.63 -8.61
N GLU A 17 11.29 -3.96 -9.52
CA GLU A 17 11.24 -2.50 -9.65
C GLU A 17 9.80 -1.99 -9.85
N THR A 18 8.99 -2.70 -10.65
CA THR A 18 7.58 -2.36 -10.87
C THR A 18 6.76 -2.46 -9.60
N GLU A 19 6.95 -3.51 -8.79
CA GLU A 19 6.24 -3.66 -7.50
C GLU A 19 6.64 -2.56 -6.50
N VAL A 20 7.93 -2.16 -6.46
CA VAL A 20 8.37 -1.01 -5.65
C VAL A 20 7.72 0.28 -6.14
N ASN A 21 7.70 0.52 -7.45
CA ASN A 21 7.10 1.72 -8.04
C ASN A 21 5.60 1.83 -7.75
N VAL A 22 4.88 0.71 -7.71
CA VAL A 22 3.47 0.67 -7.29
C VAL A 22 3.32 1.13 -5.84
N ILE A 23 4.12 0.56 -4.93
CA ILE A 23 4.07 0.91 -3.50
C ILE A 23 4.39 2.40 -3.31
N LEU A 24 5.42 2.91 -3.97
CA LEU A 24 5.80 4.32 -3.90
C LEU A 24 4.71 5.24 -4.46
N ALA A 25 4.07 4.87 -5.58
CA ALA A 25 2.98 5.65 -6.17
C ALA A 25 1.75 5.70 -5.25
N ILE A 26 1.41 4.59 -4.58
CA ILE A 26 0.33 4.54 -3.59
C ILE A 26 0.64 5.45 -2.41
N VAL A 27 1.83 5.31 -1.80
CA VAL A 27 2.24 6.10 -0.63
C VAL A 27 2.25 7.59 -0.96
N HIS A 28 2.86 7.98 -2.08
CA HIS A 28 2.92 9.39 -2.51
C HIS A 28 1.52 9.96 -2.78
N THR A 29 0.63 9.19 -3.39
CA THR A 29 -0.74 9.66 -3.68
C THR A 29 -1.55 9.78 -2.40
N ALA A 30 -1.41 8.83 -1.46
CA ALA A 30 -2.07 8.86 -0.16
C ALA A 30 -1.60 10.06 0.68
N ASP A 31 -0.29 10.30 0.77
CA ASP A 31 0.27 11.45 1.49
C ASP A 31 -0.23 12.79 0.94
N ARG A 32 -0.29 12.91 -0.39
CA ARG A 32 -0.71 14.16 -1.04
C ARG A 32 -2.20 14.44 -0.98
N ARG A 33 -3.05 13.42 -0.94
CA ARG A 33 -4.50 13.57 -1.16
C ARG A 33 -5.37 13.08 0.00
N CYS A 34 -4.85 12.25 0.89
CA CYS A 34 -5.60 11.74 2.04
C CYS A 34 -5.14 12.42 3.31
N PHE A 35 -5.93 12.29 4.39
CA PHE A 35 -5.50 12.65 5.73
C PHE A 35 -5.12 14.14 5.90
N GLU A 36 -5.80 15.03 5.16
CA GLU A 36 -5.57 16.48 5.29
C GLU A 36 -6.12 17.06 6.59
N GLN A 37 -7.16 16.45 7.16
CA GLN A 37 -7.76 16.85 8.43
C GLN A 37 -7.93 15.66 9.37
N GLN A 38 -7.66 15.94 10.64
CA GLN A 38 -7.94 15.04 11.75
C GLN A 38 -9.36 15.31 12.24
N ASP A 39 -10.13 14.25 12.41
CA ASP A 39 -11.46 14.30 13.01
C ASP A 39 -11.36 14.52 14.54
N GLU A 40 -12.47 14.92 15.16
CA GLU A 40 -12.56 15.25 16.59
C GLU A 40 -12.17 14.08 17.51
N ASN A 41 -12.36 12.85 17.02
CA ASN A 41 -11.98 11.63 17.74
C ASN A 41 -10.49 11.25 17.56
N GLY A 42 -9.71 12.06 16.84
CA GLY A 42 -8.29 11.84 16.56
C GLY A 42 -8.00 10.97 15.33
N SER A 43 -9.02 10.52 14.59
CA SER A 43 -8.86 9.70 13.39
C SER A 43 -8.54 10.54 12.16
N TRP A 44 -7.82 9.95 11.20
CA TRP A 44 -7.52 10.57 9.91
C TRP A 44 -8.19 9.74 8.83
N TYR A 45 -8.95 10.38 7.94
CA TYR A 45 -9.66 9.70 6.86
C TYR A 45 -9.08 10.09 5.49
N SER A 46 -9.15 9.16 4.54
CA SER A 46 -8.97 9.47 3.13
C SER A 46 -10.12 10.36 2.66
N ASN A 47 -9.87 11.22 1.67
CA ASN A 47 -10.97 11.90 1.00
C ASN A 47 -11.77 10.93 0.12
N ASP A 48 -12.99 11.34 -0.26
CA ASP A 48 -13.92 10.54 -1.07
C ASP A 48 -13.38 10.25 -2.49
N ASP A 49 -12.32 10.95 -2.93
CA ASP A 49 -11.77 10.92 -4.29
C ASP A 49 -10.46 10.12 -4.43
N PHE A 50 -10.15 9.19 -3.53
CA PHE A 50 -8.93 8.38 -3.61
C PHE A 50 -8.97 7.34 -4.74
N VAL A 51 -8.85 7.81 -5.98
CA VAL A 51 -8.67 6.99 -7.17
C VAL A 51 -7.18 6.92 -7.48
N LEU A 52 -6.61 5.73 -7.26
CA LEU A 52 -5.24 5.39 -7.65
C LEU A 52 -5.19 5.21 -9.17
N LEU A 53 -4.36 5.98 -9.87
CA LEU A 53 -4.10 5.80 -11.31
C LEU A 53 -2.84 4.96 -11.49
N LEU A 54 -3.01 3.74 -12.01
CA LEU A 54 -1.91 2.81 -12.29
C LEU A 54 -1.84 2.54 -13.79
N THR A 55 -0.65 2.23 -14.29
CA THR A 55 -0.52 1.51 -15.57
C THR A 55 -1.04 0.08 -15.43
N ASP A 56 -1.33 -0.59 -16.54
CA ASP A 56 -1.77 -2.00 -16.52
C ASP A 56 -0.75 -2.93 -15.85
N GLU A 57 0.55 -2.68 -16.07
CA GLU A 57 1.64 -3.41 -15.41
C GLU A 57 1.62 -3.18 -13.89
N GLN A 58 1.44 -1.93 -13.47
CA GLN A 58 1.35 -1.55 -12.07
C GLN A 58 0.10 -2.14 -11.39
N ARG A 59 -1.05 -2.17 -12.08
CA ARG A 59 -2.28 -2.79 -11.57
C ARG A 59 -2.14 -4.30 -11.39
N THR A 60 -1.43 -4.95 -12.31
CA THR A 60 -1.11 -6.39 -12.24
C THR A 60 -0.19 -6.68 -11.06
N ALA A 61 0.87 -5.88 -10.89
CA ALA A 61 1.76 -5.98 -9.75
C ALA A 61 1.03 -5.76 -8.41
N LEU A 62 0.10 -4.78 -8.34
CA LEU A 62 -0.72 -4.56 -7.15
C LEU A 62 -1.59 -5.77 -6.81
N ALA A 63 -2.19 -6.43 -7.82
CA ALA A 63 -3.02 -7.62 -7.61
C ALA A 63 -2.23 -8.73 -6.90
N LYS A 64 -1.03 -9.01 -7.40
CA LYS A 64 -0.13 -10.03 -6.86
C LYS A 64 0.26 -9.75 -5.41
N LEU A 65 0.59 -8.48 -5.10
CA LEU A 65 0.90 -8.08 -3.72
C LEU A 65 -0.31 -8.29 -2.79
N GLY A 66 -1.52 -7.95 -3.26
CA GLY A 66 -2.76 -8.14 -2.50
C GLY A 66 -3.06 -9.62 -2.19
N GLU A 67 -2.85 -10.52 -3.16
CA GLU A 67 -3.01 -11.97 -2.97
C GLU A 67 -1.99 -12.53 -1.96
N GLU A 68 -0.72 -12.16 -2.09
CA GLU A 68 0.34 -12.61 -1.17
C GLU A 68 0.09 -12.14 0.26
N ILE A 69 -0.43 -10.92 0.45
CA ILE A 69 -0.83 -10.40 1.77
C ILE A 69 -2.06 -11.15 2.29
N GLY A 70 -3.09 -11.35 1.46
CA GLY A 70 -4.32 -12.04 1.86
C GLY A 70 -4.06 -13.43 2.43
N LEU A 71 -3.14 -14.19 1.82
CA LEU A 71 -2.73 -15.52 2.29
C LEU A 71 -2.09 -15.51 3.69
N LEU A 72 -1.48 -14.40 4.11
CA LEU A 72 -0.87 -14.25 5.43
C LEU A 72 -1.89 -13.95 6.54
N TYR A 73 -3.05 -13.40 6.18
CA TYR A 73 -4.10 -12.99 7.11
C TYR A 73 -5.30 -13.95 7.14
N SER A 74 -5.28 -15.02 6.34
CA SER A 74 -6.32 -16.05 6.30
C SER A 74 -6.08 -17.22 7.28
N GLU A 75 -5.51 -16.95 8.46
CA GLU A 75 -5.60 -17.85 9.63
C GLU A 75 -6.86 -17.57 10.46
#